data_AF-A0A382XP69-F1
#
_entry.id   AF-A0A382XP69-F1
#
_cell.length_a   1.000
_cell.length_b   1.000
_cell.length_c   1.000
_cell.angle_alpha   90.00
_cell.angle_beta   90.00
_cell.angle_gamma   90.00
#
_symmetry.space_group_name_H-M   'P 1'
#
loop_
_entity.id
_entity.type
_entity.pdbx_description
1 polymer ?
#
loop_
_entity_poly.entity_id
_entity_poly.type
_entity_poly.pdbx_seq_one_letter_code
_entity_poly.pdbx_strand_id
1 'polypeptide(L)'
;MYRKSYFIFTLFIILLSSIKSPVYSQEYIFVGDPKIVLEEGNYKENYNTGMYFFYKHQWVLAKEFFSRCSELTRKKKNHFSPLTWSYIYSGEYIEAIRSISELNNRKEKRLIRLLLKEITSLGTKDKLSKEEIDKIVLDKKDIIKRTRVNLIVMSKHEIIDYGP
;
A
#
# COMPACT_ATOMS: atom_id res chain seq x y z
N MET A 1 41.75 -22.92 -29.22
CA MET A 1 41.16 -22.98 -27.85
C MET A 1 40.51 -21.68 -27.39
N TYR A 2 41.03 -20.49 -27.73
CA TYR A 2 40.51 -19.20 -27.24
C TYR A 2 39.06 -18.85 -27.62
N ARG A 3 38.56 -19.23 -28.82
CA ARG A 3 37.20 -18.89 -29.28
C ARG A 3 36.07 -19.50 -28.42
N LYS A 4 36.29 -20.71 -27.87
CA LYS A 4 35.30 -21.38 -27.00
C LYS A 4 35.19 -20.70 -25.63
N SER A 5 36.31 -20.22 -25.08
CA SER A 5 36.32 -19.50 -23.79
C SER A 5 35.59 -18.17 -23.87
N TYR A 6 35.74 -17.40 -24.96
CA TYR A 6 34.98 -16.16 -25.14
C TYR A 6 33.48 -16.41 -25.27
N PHE A 7 33.06 -17.45 -25.98
CA PHE A 7 31.65 -17.80 -26.14
C PHE A 7 31.00 -18.16 -24.80
N ILE A 8 31.68 -18.97 -23.98
CA ILE A 8 31.22 -19.34 -22.63
C ILE A 8 31.15 -18.11 -21.73
N PHE A 9 32.16 -17.23 -21.79
CA PHE A 9 32.20 -16.00 -21.00
C PHE A 9 31.09 -15.02 -21.40
N THR A 10 30.81 -14.86 -22.70
CA THR A 10 29.67 -14.05 -23.17
C THR A 10 28.33 -14.63 -22.74
N LEU A 11 28.17 -15.97 -22.81
CA LEU A 11 26.94 -16.61 -22.36
C LEU A 11 26.73 -16.41 -20.85
N PHE A 12 27.81 -16.46 -20.07
CA PHE A 12 27.80 -16.24 -18.63
C PHE A 12 27.45 -14.79 -18.27
N ILE A 13 27.94 -13.80 -19.02
CA ILE A 13 27.55 -12.39 -18.86
C ILE A 13 26.08 -12.17 -19.20
N ILE A 14 25.58 -12.77 -20.28
CA ILE A 14 24.16 -12.70 -20.67
C ILE A 14 23.27 -13.39 -19.61
N LEU A 15 23.73 -14.52 -19.06
CA LEU A 15 23.04 -15.22 -17.98
C LEU A 15 23.02 -14.36 -16.70
N LEU A 16 24.14 -13.74 -16.34
CA LEU A 16 24.23 -12.83 -15.18
C LEU A 16 23.37 -11.57 -15.35
N SER A 17 23.28 -11.00 -16.55
CA SER A 17 22.43 -9.83 -16.82
C SER A 17 20.94 -10.18 -16.81
N SER A 18 20.58 -11.39 -17.25
CA SER A 18 19.20 -11.92 -17.16
C SER A 18 18.81 -12.35 -15.74
N ILE A 19 19.76 -12.83 -14.92
CA ILE A 19 19.54 -13.11 -13.49
C ILE A 19 19.37 -11.81 -12.68
N LYS A 20 20.06 -10.73 -13.06
CA LYS A 20 19.87 -9.39 -12.46
C LYS A 20 18.57 -8.70 -12.88
N SER A 21 17.88 -9.23 -13.88
CA SER A 21 16.54 -8.77 -14.30
C SER A 21 15.50 -9.89 -14.07
N PRO A 22 15.33 -10.37 -12.82
CA PRO A 22 14.48 -11.52 -12.60
C PRO A 22 13.02 -11.11 -12.83
N VAL A 23 12.34 -11.82 -13.73
CA VAL A 23 10.88 -12.04 -13.70
C VAL A 23 9.99 -10.80 -13.97
N TYR A 24 10.53 -9.65 -14.38
CA TYR A 24 9.65 -8.54 -14.77
C TYR A 24 8.95 -8.78 -16.12
N SER A 25 9.59 -9.44 -17.08
CA SER A 25 9.10 -9.47 -18.46
C SER A 25 7.88 -10.36 -18.72
N GLN A 26 7.59 -11.37 -17.88
CA GLN A 26 6.41 -12.24 -18.06
C GLN A 26 5.15 -11.70 -17.35
N GLU A 27 5.28 -10.94 -16.25
CA GLU A 27 4.13 -10.30 -15.59
C GLU A 27 3.78 -8.92 -16.23
N TYR A 28 4.70 -8.30 -16.97
CA TYR A 28 4.50 -6.99 -17.61
C TYR A 28 3.85 -7.00 -19.00
N ILE A 29 3.57 -8.18 -19.56
CA ILE A 29 2.94 -8.32 -20.88
C ILE A 29 1.57 -7.60 -20.92
N PHE A 30 0.93 -7.38 -19.77
CA PHE A 30 -0.41 -6.81 -19.67
C PHE A 30 -0.48 -5.31 -19.33
N VAL A 31 0.66 -4.64 -19.06
CA VAL A 31 0.67 -3.25 -18.56
C VAL A 31 1.63 -2.31 -19.31
N GLY A 32 2.67 -2.82 -19.99
CA GLY A 32 3.69 -2.00 -20.67
C GLY A 32 4.82 -1.57 -19.73
N ASP A 33 5.97 -1.13 -20.27
CA ASP A 33 7.15 -0.74 -19.47
C ASP A 33 6.74 0.24 -18.35
N PRO A 34 6.97 -0.09 -17.06
CA PRO A 34 6.52 0.75 -15.95
C PRO A 34 7.03 2.18 -16.05
N LYS A 35 8.25 2.38 -16.57
CA LYS A 35 8.79 3.73 -16.72
C LYS A 35 7.96 4.56 -17.71
N ILE A 36 7.62 3.96 -18.85
CA ILE A 36 6.76 4.59 -19.86
C ILE A 36 5.37 4.85 -19.28
N VAL A 37 4.80 3.88 -18.54
CA VAL A 37 3.49 4.05 -17.90
C VAL A 37 3.50 5.19 -16.88
N LEU A 38 4.57 5.34 -16.09
CA LEU A 38 4.69 6.41 -15.11
C LEU A 38 4.74 7.79 -15.78
N GLU A 39 5.52 7.92 -16.85
CA GLU A 39 5.75 9.18 -17.55
C GLU A 39 4.54 9.57 -18.42
N GLU A 40 4.07 8.67 -19.26
CA GLU A 40 3.11 8.93 -20.35
C GLU A 40 1.75 8.27 -20.14
N GLY A 41 1.64 7.30 -19.24
CA GLY A 41 0.43 6.55 -19.02
C GLY A 41 -0.72 7.38 -18.45
N ASN A 42 -1.94 6.97 -18.75
CA ASN A 42 -3.14 7.57 -18.20
C ASN A 42 -3.39 7.12 -16.75
N TYR A 43 -4.42 7.70 -16.12
CA TYR A 43 -4.77 7.39 -14.72
C TYR A 43 -4.96 5.88 -14.47
N LYS A 44 -5.61 5.16 -15.40
CA LYS A 44 -5.95 3.74 -15.22
C LYS A 44 -4.71 2.88 -15.31
N GLU A 45 -3.81 3.17 -16.25
CA GLU A 45 -2.54 2.47 -16.41
C GLU A 45 -1.65 2.68 -15.17
N ASN A 46 -1.52 3.93 -14.71
CA ASN A 46 -0.79 4.24 -13.49
C ASN A 46 -1.40 3.56 -12.26
N TYR A 47 -2.72 3.60 -12.12
CA TYR A 47 -3.41 2.95 -11.00
C TYR A 47 -3.19 1.44 -11.00
N ASN A 48 -3.34 0.78 -12.15
CA ASN A 48 -3.16 -0.66 -12.27
C ASN A 48 -1.71 -1.07 -11.99
N THR A 49 -0.74 -0.31 -12.48
CA THR A 49 0.69 -0.55 -12.24
C THR A 49 1.04 -0.35 -10.76
N GLY A 50 0.52 0.72 -10.14
CA GLY A 50 0.66 0.95 -8.70
C GLY A 50 0.06 -0.17 -7.87
N MET A 51 -1.11 -0.68 -8.26
CA MET A 51 -1.74 -1.85 -7.60
C MET A 51 -0.91 -3.12 -7.75
N TYR A 52 -0.29 -3.36 -8.91
CA TYR A 52 0.63 -4.47 -9.10
C TYR A 52 1.80 -4.40 -8.11
N PHE A 53 2.47 -3.24 -8.02
CA PHE A 53 3.57 -3.05 -7.07
C PHE A 53 3.12 -3.12 -5.61
N PHE A 54 1.92 -2.63 -5.31
CA PHE A 54 1.31 -2.75 -4.00
C PHE A 54 1.16 -4.23 -3.59
N TYR A 55 0.59 -5.08 -4.45
CA TYR A 55 0.44 -6.50 -4.11
C TYR A 55 1.77 -7.26 -4.04
N LYS A 56 2.81 -6.80 -4.76
CA LYS A 56 4.18 -7.32 -4.65
C LYS A 56 4.96 -6.78 -3.46
N HIS A 57 4.32 -5.98 -2.60
CA HIS A 57 4.93 -5.32 -1.44
C HIS A 57 6.08 -4.36 -1.80
N GLN A 58 6.12 -3.89 -3.05
CA GLN A 58 7.08 -2.90 -3.52
C GLN A 58 6.52 -1.50 -3.27
N TRP A 59 6.37 -1.15 -1.99
CA TRP A 59 5.63 0.04 -1.54
C TRP A 59 6.21 1.36 -2.06
N VAL A 60 7.52 1.44 -2.25
CA VAL A 60 8.17 2.65 -2.79
C VAL A 60 7.70 2.92 -4.22
N LEU A 61 7.76 1.90 -5.09
CA LEU A 61 7.26 1.99 -6.46
C LEU A 61 5.75 2.22 -6.49
N ALA A 62 4.98 1.49 -5.67
CA ALA A 62 3.54 1.66 -5.60
C ALA A 62 3.13 3.12 -5.32
N LYS A 63 3.84 3.79 -4.40
CA LYS A 63 3.61 5.22 -4.11
C LYS A 63 3.87 6.10 -5.31
N GLU A 64 4.94 5.89 -6.07
CA GLU A 64 5.26 6.71 -7.24
C GLU A 64 4.10 6.71 -8.24
N PHE A 65 3.60 5.53 -8.57
CA PHE A 65 2.44 5.38 -9.47
C PHE A 65 1.16 6.00 -8.90
N PHE A 66 0.88 5.81 -7.61
CA PHE A 66 -0.32 6.40 -7.01
C PHE A 66 -0.21 7.92 -6.83
N SER A 67 0.97 8.47 -6.59
CA SER A 67 1.23 9.92 -6.60
C SER A 67 1.02 10.49 -7.99
N ARG A 68 1.50 9.78 -9.04
CA ARG A 68 1.21 10.14 -10.43
C ARG A 68 -0.29 10.13 -10.72
N CYS A 69 -1.04 9.18 -10.17
CA CYS A 69 -2.51 9.21 -10.25
C CYS A 69 -3.13 10.49 -9.67
N SER A 70 -2.57 11.05 -8.59
CA SER A 70 -3.03 12.32 -8.01
C SER A 70 -2.75 13.51 -8.93
N GLU A 71 -1.64 13.51 -9.65
CA GLU A 71 -1.32 14.55 -10.64
C GLU A 71 -2.25 14.50 -11.87
N LEU A 72 -2.57 13.29 -12.33
CA LEU A 72 -3.42 13.05 -13.51
C LEU A 72 -4.90 13.33 -13.26
N THR A 73 -5.34 13.56 -12.01
CA THR A 73 -6.75 13.82 -11.73
C THR A 73 -6.99 14.71 -10.52
N ARG A 74 -7.84 15.73 -10.69
CA ARG A 74 -8.28 16.60 -9.59
C ARG A 74 -9.38 15.99 -8.72
N LYS A 75 -9.96 14.85 -9.11
CA LYS A 75 -11.07 14.20 -8.38
C LYS A 75 -10.54 13.25 -7.31
N LYS A 76 -11.20 13.20 -6.14
CA LYS A 76 -10.94 12.17 -5.12
C LYS A 76 -11.31 10.79 -5.67
N LYS A 77 -10.31 10.07 -6.18
CA LYS A 77 -10.47 8.73 -6.79
C LYS A 77 -9.90 7.64 -5.88
N ASN A 78 -10.09 6.40 -6.31
CA ASN A 78 -9.80 5.19 -5.54
C ASN A 78 -8.31 4.98 -5.18
N HIS A 79 -7.38 5.68 -5.84
CA HIS A 79 -5.93 5.55 -5.57
C HIS A 79 -5.50 6.04 -4.19
N PHE A 80 -6.26 6.93 -3.54
CA PHE A 80 -5.87 7.47 -2.24
C PHE A 80 -5.78 6.42 -1.14
N SER A 81 -6.66 5.41 -1.13
CA SER A 81 -6.59 4.30 -0.17
C SER A 81 -5.27 3.54 -0.29
N PRO A 82 -4.92 2.91 -1.42
CA PRO A 82 -3.66 2.18 -1.54
C PRO A 82 -2.43 3.10 -1.44
N LEU A 83 -2.53 4.38 -1.82
CA LEU A 83 -1.46 5.37 -1.56
C LEU A 83 -1.20 5.55 -0.06
N THR A 84 -2.23 5.80 0.73
CA THR A 84 -2.11 5.95 2.20
C THR A 84 -1.52 4.69 2.82
N TRP A 85 -1.97 3.50 2.42
CA TRP A 85 -1.40 2.25 2.90
C TRP A 85 0.06 2.06 2.49
N SER A 86 0.43 2.50 1.30
CA SER A 86 1.82 2.45 0.84
C SER A 86 2.72 3.38 1.66
N TYR A 87 2.25 4.57 2.05
CA TYR A 87 2.95 5.44 3.01
C TYR A 87 3.15 4.73 4.36
N ILE A 88 2.08 4.12 4.90
CA ILE A 88 2.13 3.37 6.17
C ILE A 88 3.17 2.24 6.11
N TYR A 89 3.09 1.36 5.10
CA TYR A 89 4.01 0.23 4.96
C TYR A 89 5.43 0.63 4.53
N SER A 90 5.63 1.84 4.03
CA SER A 90 6.97 2.37 3.75
C SER A 90 7.60 3.10 4.94
N GLY A 91 6.83 3.38 6.01
CA GLY A 91 7.31 4.10 7.19
C GLY A 91 7.15 5.63 7.11
N GLU A 92 6.54 6.13 6.03
CA GLU A 92 6.30 7.56 5.79
C GLU A 92 5.01 8.00 6.49
N TYR A 93 5.04 7.98 7.82
CA TYR A 93 3.84 8.19 8.63
C TYR A 93 3.30 9.63 8.55
N ILE A 94 4.15 10.62 8.29
CA ILE A 94 3.72 12.03 8.15
C ILE A 94 2.88 12.19 6.89
N GLU A 95 3.33 11.62 5.79
CA GLU A 95 2.65 11.58 4.49
C GLU A 95 1.35 10.77 4.60
N ALA A 96 1.39 9.64 5.33
CA ALA A 96 0.19 8.87 5.65
C ALA A 96 -0.86 9.74 6.37
N ILE A 97 -0.47 10.48 7.42
CA ILE A 97 -1.38 11.39 8.15
C ILE A 97 -1.99 12.43 7.21
N ARG A 98 -1.19 13.08 6.37
CA ARG A 98 -1.65 14.08 5.40
C ARG A 98 -2.66 13.50 4.42
N SER A 99 -2.43 12.28 3.93
CA SER A 99 -3.29 11.63 2.94
C SER A 99 -4.67 11.21 3.47
N ILE A 100 -4.90 11.18 4.79
CA ILE A 100 -6.19 10.77 5.39
C ILE A 100 -7.35 11.68 4.95
N SER A 101 -7.10 12.97 4.70
CA SER A 101 -8.15 13.89 4.23
C SER A 101 -8.73 13.48 2.88
N GLU A 102 -7.92 12.81 2.05
CA GLU A 102 -8.25 12.41 0.68
C GLU A 102 -9.05 11.11 0.58
N LEU A 103 -9.06 10.30 1.64
CA LEU A 103 -9.87 9.09 1.66
C LEU A 103 -11.38 9.43 1.62
N ASN A 104 -12.20 8.58 1.00
CA ASN A 104 -13.65 8.75 1.00
C ASN A 104 -14.32 7.90 2.10
N ASN A 105 -13.73 6.75 2.45
CA ASN A 105 -14.31 5.81 3.39
C ASN A 105 -14.08 6.23 4.85
N ARG A 106 -15.17 6.59 5.57
CA ARG A 106 -15.11 7.02 6.98
C ARG A 106 -14.60 5.92 7.92
N LYS A 107 -14.94 4.65 7.67
CA LYS A 107 -14.49 3.52 8.51
C LYS A 107 -12.98 3.33 8.38
N GLU A 108 -12.48 3.39 7.15
CA GLU A 108 -11.05 3.33 6.85
C GLU A 108 -10.29 4.50 7.48
N LYS A 109 -10.78 5.74 7.32
CA LYS A 109 -10.18 6.91 8.00
C LYS A 109 -10.05 6.71 9.50
N ARG A 110 -11.10 6.21 10.15
CA ARG A 110 -11.08 5.98 11.60
C ARG A 110 -10.04 4.93 11.98
N LEU A 111 -9.97 3.83 11.23
CA LEU A 111 -8.99 2.78 11.46
C LEU A 111 -7.55 3.31 11.32
N ILE A 112 -7.26 3.99 10.21
CA ILE A 112 -5.92 4.54 9.93
C ILE A 112 -5.51 5.57 10.96
N ARG A 113 -6.42 6.44 11.42
CA ARG A 113 -6.13 7.39 12.51
C ARG A 113 -5.74 6.70 13.81
N LEU A 114 -6.45 5.62 14.18
CA LEU A 114 -6.14 4.86 15.38
C LEU A 114 -4.80 4.14 15.26
N LEU A 115 -4.53 3.54 14.10
CA LEU A 115 -3.25 2.92 13.76
C LEU A 115 -2.10 3.93 13.88
N LEU A 116 -2.17 5.06 13.18
CA LEU A 116 -1.10 6.06 13.18
C LEU A 116 -0.90 6.69 14.56
N LYS A 117 -1.98 6.90 15.34
CA LYS A 117 -1.85 7.38 16.72
C LYS A 117 -1.02 6.42 17.58
N GLU A 118 -1.23 5.11 17.42
CA GLU A 118 -0.44 4.12 18.16
C GLU A 118 0.99 4.06 17.66
N ILE A 119 1.22 3.98 16.34
CA ILE A 119 2.57 3.96 15.76
C ILE A 119 3.38 5.18 16.22
N THR A 120 2.81 6.37 16.10
CA THR A 120 3.48 7.61 16.54
C THR A 120 3.73 7.65 18.04
N SER A 121 2.87 7.03 18.86
CA SER A 121 3.06 6.93 20.32
C SER A 121 4.15 5.96 20.75
N LEU A 122 4.49 4.97 19.91
CA LEU A 122 5.58 4.03 20.20
C LEU A 122 6.95 4.71 20.17
N GLY A 123 7.07 5.89 19.55
CA GLY A 123 8.32 6.65 19.48
C GLY A 123 9.46 5.91 18.76
N THR A 124 9.12 4.88 17.96
CA THR A 124 10.11 4.08 17.23
C THR A 124 10.78 4.94 16.17
N LYS A 125 12.11 5.03 16.22
CA LYS A 125 12.92 5.64 15.16
C LYS A 125 12.95 4.76 13.91
N ASP A 126 12.81 3.46 14.11
CA ASP A 126 12.83 2.47 13.04
C ASP A 126 11.43 2.23 12.47
N LYS A 127 11.42 1.93 11.17
CA LYS A 127 10.23 1.56 10.42
C LYS A 127 9.70 0.21 10.92
N LEU A 128 8.41 0.16 11.24
CA LEU A 128 7.72 -1.10 11.55
C LEU A 128 7.62 -1.99 10.31
N SER A 129 7.78 -3.30 10.52
CA SER A 129 7.51 -4.32 9.52
C SER A 129 6.03 -4.36 9.16
N LYS A 130 5.71 -4.98 8.02
CA LYS A 130 4.32 -5.15 7.57
C LYS A 130 3.52 -5.95 8.58
N GLU A 131 4.13 -7.00 9.14
CA GLU A 131 3.53 -7.92 10.09
C GLU A 131 3.16 -7.21 11.40
N GLU A 132 4.04 -6.33 11.90
CA GLU A 132 3.76 -5.50 13.07
C GLU A 132 2.60 -4.53 12.81
N ILE A 133 2.60 -3.87 11.64
CA ILE A 133 1.51 -2.99 11.23
C ILE A 133 0.18 -3.76 11.13
N ASP A 134 0.19 -4.93 10.50
CA ASP A 134 -1.01 -5.77 10.32
C ASP A 134 -1.57 -6.24 11.67
N LYS A 135 -0.70 -6.60 12.61
CA LYS A 135 -1.10 -6.95 13.98
C LYS A 135 -1.83 -5.80 14.65
N ILE A 136 -1.26 -4.59 14.57
CA ILE A 136 -1.90 -3.39 15.11
C ILE A 136 -3.26 -3.14 14.44
N VAL A 137 -3.34 -3.30 13.12
CA VAL A 137 -4.58 -3.13 12.36
C VAL A 137 -5.67 -4.09 12.85
N LEU A 138 -5.32 -5.36 13.09
CA LEU A 138 -6.24 -6.36 13.63
C LEU A 138 -6.72 -5.96 15.03
N ASP A 139 -5.80 -5.57 15.91
CA ASP A 139 -6.13 -5.12 17.26
C ASP A 139 -7.07 -3.92 17.24
N LYS A 140 -6.83 -2.94 16.37
CA LYS A 140 -7.70 -1.75 16.23
C LYS A 140 -9.05 -2.06 15.61
N LYS A 141 -9.14 -3.00 14.66
CA LYS A 141 -10.42 -3.50 14.15
C LYS A 141 -11.22 -4.18 15.26
N ASP A 142 -10.57 -5.00 16.08
CA ASP A 142 -11.20 -5.69 17.19
C ASP A 142 -11.71 -4.72 18.26
N ILE A 143 -10.91 -3.71 18.63
CA ILE A 143 -11.35 -2.63 19.53
C ILE A 143 -12.59 -1.93 18.98
N ILE A 144 -12.60 -1.53 17.71
CA ILE A 144 -13.78 -0.89 17.08
C ILE A 144 -15.01 -1.81 17.17
N LYS A 145 -14.84 -3.11 16.92
CA LYS A 145 -15.91 -4.10 16.99
C LYS A 145 -16.45 -4.23 18.42
N ARG A 146 -15.58 -4.45 19.42
CA ARG A 146 -15.96 -4.57 20.83
C ARG A 146 -16.63 -3.30 21.35
N THR A 147 -16.09 -2.11 21.04
CA THR A 147 -16.72 -0.84 21.42
C THR A 147 -18.12 -0.70 20.83
N ARG A 148 -18.33 -1.10 19.56
CA ARG A 148 -19.65 -1.07 18.94
C ARG A 148 -20.63 -2.00 19.64
N VAL A 149 -20.21 -3.22 20.00
CA VAL A 149 -21.05 -4.18 20.74
C VAL A 149 -21.41 -3.61 22.11
N ASN A 150 -20.44 -3.09 22.86
CA ASN A 150 -20.68 -2.52 24.18
C ASN A 150 -21.64 -1.33 24.13
N LEU A 151 -21.50 -0.44 23.14
CA LEU A 151 -22.44 0.67 22.95
C LEU A 151 -23.87 0.18 22.69
N ILE A 152 -24.05 -0.85 21.86
CA ILE A 152 -25.38 -1.44 21.62
C ILE A 152 -25.95 -2.04 22.91
N VAL A 153 -25.14 -2.75 23.69
CA VAL A 153 -25.56 -3.31 24.98
C VAL A 153 -25.98 -2.20 25.94
N MET A 154 -25.15 -1.17 26.12
CA MET A 154 -25.47 -0.04 27.00
C MET A 154 -26.74 0.69 26.56
N SER A 155 -26.89 1.00 25.27
CA SER A 155 -28.10 1.65 24.76
C SER A 155 -29.36 0.82 24.96
N LYS A 156 -29.29 -0.52 24.96
CA LYS A 156 -30.43 -1.37 25.31
C LYS A 156 -30.82 -1.29 26.79
N HIS A 157 -29.85 -1.08 27.68
CA HIS A 157 -30.10 -0.96 29.12
C HIS A 157 -30.55 0.45 29.52
N GLU A 158 -30.20 1.49 28.75
CA GLU A 158 -30.58 2.89 29.01
C GLU A 158 -31.99 3.25 28.49
N ILE A 159 -32.59 2.43 27.63
CA ILE A 159 -33.99 2.64 27.19
C ILE A 159 -34.93 2.00 28.23
N ILE A 160 -35.53 2.83 29.07
CA ILE A 160 -36.70 2.48 29.89
C ILE A 160 -37.84 2.14 28.90
N ASP A 161 -38.50 0.99 29.08
CA ASP A 161 -39.52 0.43 28.15
C ASP A 161 -39.02 -0.04 26.78
N TYR A 162 -37.79 -0.55 26.66
CA TYR A 162 -37.48 -1.49 25.57
C TYR A 162 -38.18 -2.84 25.83
N GLY A 163 -39.51 -2.85 25.86
CA GLY A 163 -40.30 -4.01 26.32
C GLY A 163 -40.53 -5.09 25.26
N PRO A 164 -41.33 -6.12 25.59
CA PRO A 164 -41.10 -7.08 26.69
C PRO A 164 -39.89 -8.00 26.46
#